data_AF-A0A3D3B2N7-F1
#
_entry.id   AF-A0A3D3B2N7-F1
#
_cell.length_a   1.000
_cell.length_b   1.000
_cell.length_c   1.000
_cell.angle_alpha   90.00
_cell.angle_beta   90.00
_cell.angle_gamma   90.00
#
_symmetry.space_group_name_H-M   'P 1'
#
loop_
_entity.id
_entity.type
_entity.pdbx_description
1 polymer ?
#
loop_
_entity_poly.entity_id
_entity_poly.type
_entity_poly.pdbx_seq_one_letter_code
_entity_poly.pdbx_strand_id
1 'polypeptide(L)'
;MMFLIRTAFWLIVVILLLPTDDRQRSEVYGTAKAAVKDVTSFCDRNPETCAKGKDAFSVFMQKAQFGARMLMDFFNDETGSGGDASASLFDSEAATTAEPASFDMSGSKDTLNPEDREEAWSGPDPAGT
;
A
#
# COMPACT_ATOMS: atom_id res chain seq x y z
N MET A 1 -14.08 9.65 -13.69
CA MET A 1 -13.82 10.70 -12.67
C MET A 1 -13.00 10.20 -11.47
N MET A 2 -13.16 8.95 -11.00
CA MET A 2 -12.45 8.48 -9.80
C MET A 2 -10.95 8.17 -9.99
N PHE A 3 -10.50 8.00 -11.23
CA PHE A 3 -9.09 7.78 -11.57
C PHE A 3 -8.24 9.02 -11.25
N LEU A 4 -8.66 10.21 -11.69
CA LEU A 4 -7.96 11.47 -11.42
C LEU A 4 -7.86 11.78 -9.94
N ILE A 5 -8.92 11.50 -9.16
CA ILE A 5 -8.90 11.69 -7.71
C ILE A 5 -7.90 10.73 -7.06
N ARG A 6 -7.85 9.47 -7.50
CA ARG A 6 -6.87 8.50 -7.00
C ARG A 6 -5.44 8.89 -7.36
N THR A 7 -5.17 9.28 -8.61
CA THR A 7 -3.82 9.67 -9.03
C THR A 7 -3.37 10.96 -8.34
N ALA A 8 -4.24 11.96 -8.23
CA ALA A 8 -3.94 13.19 -7.49
C ALA A 8 -3.67 12.92 -6.01
N PHE A 9 -4.46 12.06 -5.36
CA PHE A 9 -4.22 11.63 -3.99
C PHE A 9 -2.83 11.01 -3.84
N TRP A 10 -2.47 10.05 -4.70
CA TRP A 10 -1.15 9.42 -4.67
C TRP A 10 -0.01 10.41 -4.93
N LEU A 11 -0.17 11.34 -5.87
CA LEU A 11 0.84 12.38 -6.13
C LEU A 11 1.04 13.30 -4.92
N ILE A 12 -0.04 13.74 -4.27
CA ILE A 12 0.04 14.57 -3.06
C ILE A 12 0.77 13.82 -1.95
N VAL A 13 0.46 12.54 -1.74
CA VAL A 13 1.13 11.70 -0.74
C VAL A 13 2.63 11.61 -1.02
N VAL A 14 3.02 11.36 -2.26
CA VAL A 14 4.45 11.29 -2.66
C VAL A 14 5.15 12.62 -2.44
N ILE A 15 4.55 13.74 -2.85
CA ILE A 15 5.12 15.08 -2.66
C ILE A 15 5.29 15.40 -1.18
N LEU A 16 4.32 15.05 -0.33
CA LEU A 16 4.41 15.22 1.12
C LEU A 16 5.52 14.37 1.76
N LEU A 17 5.79 13.20 1.21
CA LEU A 17 6.86 12.32 1.67
C LEU A 17 8.25 12.75 1.20
N LEU A 18 8.36 13.59 0.17
CA LEU A 18 9.64 14.11 -0.30
C LEU A 18 10.05 15.28 0.60
N PRO A 19 11.12 15.13 1.41
CA PRO A 19 11.56 16.21 2.28
C PRO A 19 12.24 17.31 1.45
N THR A 20 11.78 18.55 1.61
CA THR A 20 12.31 19.73 0.91
C THR A 20 13.44 20.43 1.68
N ASP A 21 13.55 20.21 2.99
CA ASP A 21 14.50 20.89 3.88
C ASP A 21 15.24 19.93 4.83
N ASP A 22 16.50 20.25 5.18
CA ASP A 22 17.36 19.41 6.03
C ASP A 22 16.85 19.26 7.47
N ARG A 23 16.16 20.27 8.00
CA ARG A 23 15.51 20.17 9.32
C ARG A 23 14.26 19.31 9.27
N GLN A 24 13.44 19.46 8.22
CA GLN A 24 12.25 18.63 8.00
C GLN A 24 12.60 17.16 7.77
N ARG A 25 13.76 16.86 7.16
CA ARG A 25 14.27 15.49 7.07
C ARG A 25 14.26 14.79 8.43
N SER A 26 14.81 15.41 9.46
CA SER A 26 14.95 14.76 10.78
C SER A 26 13.60 14.39 11.43
N GLU A 27 12.59 15.26 11.31
CA GLU A 27 11.24 14.98 11.81
C GLU A 27 10.51 13.92 10.98
N VAL A 28 10.56 14.04 9.65
CA VAL A 28 9.91 13.08 8.74
C VAL A 28 10.57 11.70 8.84
N TYR A 29 11.89 11.63 8.97
CA TYR A 29 12.59 10.37 9.25
C TYR A 29 12.26 9.84 10.66
N GLY A 30 12.05 10.72 11.65
CA GLY A 30 11.64 10.32 12.99
C GLY A 30 10.26 9.66 13.01
N THR A 31 9.29 10.26 12.33
CA THR A 31 7.91 9.71 12.21
C THR A 31 7.88 8.47 11.32
N ALA A 32 8.62 8.46 10.20
CA ALA A 32 8.79 7.27 9.38
C ALA A 32 9.44 6.13 10.17
N LYS A 33 10.42 6.42 11.02
CA LYS A 33 11.07 5.42 11.88
C LYS A 33 10.10 4.84 12.91
N ALA A 34 9.18 5.64 13.44
CA ALA A 34 8.12 5.14 14.30
C ALA A 34 7.19 4.17 13.55
N ALA A 35 6.77 4.51 12.33
CA ALA A 35 5.98 3.61 11.50
C ALA A 35 6.73 2.32 11.15
N VAL A 36 8.04 2.40 10.84
CA VAL A 36 8.89 1.22 10.62
C VAL A 36 8.94 0.36 11.88
N LYS A 37 9.04 0.97 13.07
CA LYS A 37 9.01 0.23 14.33
C LYS A 37 7.72 -0.57 14.49
N ASP A 38 6.58 0.00 14.12
CA ASP A 38 5.29 -0.70 14.19
C ASP A 38 5.23 -1.89 13.22
N VAL A 39 5.75 -1.72 11.99
CA VAL A 39 5.87 -2.81 11.02
C VAL A 39 6.78 -3.92 11.54
N THR A 40 7.92 -3.58 12.14
CA THR A 40 8.84 -4.58 12.70
C THR A 40 8.19 -5.36 13.86
N SER A 41 7.48 -4.67 14.75
CA SER A 41 6.72 -5.29 15.84
C SER A 41 5.62 -6.23 15.31
N PHE A 42 4.96 -5.87 14.21
CA PHE A 42 4.00 -6.75 13.55
C PHE A 42 4.66 -8.00 12.96
N CYS A 43 5.83 -7.84 12.32
CA CYS A 43 6.61 -8.95 11.77
C CYS A 43 7.13 -9.90 12.86
N ASP A 44 7.53 -9.38 14.03
CA ASP A 44 7.93 -10.20 15.17
C ASP A 44 6.79 -11.13 15.64
N ARG A 45 5.55 -10.64 15.57
CA ARG A 45 4.35 -11.41 15.94
C ARG A 45 3.84 -12.33 14.82
N ASN A 46 4.15 -12.02 13.56
CA ASN A 46 3.64 -12.72 12.38
C ASN A 46 4.77 -13.00 11.37
N PRO A 47 5.71 -13.91 11.68
CA PRO A 47 6.89 -14.13 10.86
C PRO A 47 6.57 -14.70 9.47
N GLU A 48 5.54 -15.54 9.34
CA GLU A 48 5.14 -16.13 8.07
C GLU A 48 4.64 -15.07 7.07
N THR A 49 3.75 -14.18 7.52
CA THR A 49 3.20 -13.08 6.70
C THR A 49 4.31 -12.16 6.20
N CYS A 50 5.26 -11.83 7.07
CA CYS A 50 6.38 -10.97 6.71
C CYS A 50 7.33 -11.68 5.70
N ALA A 51 7.55 -12.99 5.82
CA ALA A 51 8.32 -13.77 4.87
C ALA A 51 7.68 -13.80 3.46
N LYS A 52 6.38 -14.06 3.37
CA LYS A 52 5.63 -14.01 2.10
C LYS A 52 5.65 -12.60 1.50
N GLY A 53 5.47 -11.58 2.34
CA GLY A 53 5.55 -10.18 1.94
C GLY A 53 6.92 -9.81 1.37
N LYS A 54 8.01 -10.26 2.00
CA LYS A 54 9.38 -10.05 1.52
C LYS A 54 9.59 -10.61 0.12
N ASP A 55 9.11 -11.82 -0.14
CA ASP A 55 9.31 -12.48 -1.43
C ASP A 55 8.55 -11.73 -2.54
N ALA A 56 7.28 -11.36 -2.30
CA ALA A 56 6.51 -10.55 -3.22
C ALA A 56 7.14 -9.16 -3.46
N PHE A 57 7.59 -8.50 -2.39
CA PHE A 57 8.24 -7.20 -2.47
C PHE A 57 9.56 -7.25 -3.24
N SER A 58 10.34 -8.32 -3.11
CA SER A 58 11.60 -8.49 -3.84
C SER A 58 11.39 -8.52 -5.36
N VAL A 59 10.37 -9.24 -5.84
CA VAL A 59 10.02 -9.31 -7.26
C VAL A 59 9.51 -7.97 -7.75
N PHE A 60 8.67 -7.31 -6.95
CA PHE A 60 8.21 -5.95 -7.25
C PHE A 60 9.40 -4.98 -7.39
N MET A 61 10.36 -5.02 -6.47
CA MET A 61 11.55 -4.17 -6.52
C MET A 61 12.42 -4.45 -7.76
N GLN A 62 12.58 -5.73 -8.13
CA GLN A 62 13.29 -6.11 -9.36
C GLN A 62 12.61 -5.59 -10.62
N LYS A 63 11.27 -5.56 -10.65
CA LYS A 63 10.51 -4.96 -11.76
C LYS A 63 10.60 -3.44 -11.75
N ALA A 64 10.53 -2.81 -10.58
CA ALA A 64 10.64 -1.37 -10.42
C ALA A 64 12.00 -0.84 -10.88
N GLN A 65 13.11 -1.48 -10.50
CA GLN A 65 14.46 -1.10 -10.98
C GLN A 65 14.58 -1.25 -12.51
N PHE A 66 13.94 -2.26 -13.10
CA PHE A 66 13.98 -2.49 -14.54
C PHE A 66 13.17 -1.42 -15.27
N GLY A 67 11.96 -1.13 -14.78
CA GLY A 67 11.13 -0.04 -15.31
C GLY A 67 11.82 1.32 -15.18
N ALA A 68 12.47 1.60 -14.05
CA ALA A 68 13.22 2.84 -13.86
C ALA A 68 14.37 2.99 -14.89
N ARG A 69 15.13 1.93 -15.15
CA ARG A 69 16.17 1.94 -16.18
C ARG A 69 15.58 2.16 -17.57
N MET A 70 14.51 1.44 -17.90
CA MET A 70 13.82 1.58 -19.19
C MET A 70 13.33 3.01 -19.43
N LEU A 71 12.75 3.66 -18.42
CA LEU A 71 12.32 5.06 -18.52
C LEU A 71 13.50 6.01 -18.69
N MET A 72 14.59 5.80 -17.95
CA MET A 72 15.81 6.60 -18.11
C MET A 72 16.43 6.43 -19.50
N ASP A 73 16.47 5.20 -20.03
CA ASP A 73 16.98 4.92 -21.37
C ASP A 73 16.09 5.57 -22.44
N PHE A 74 14.77 5.51 -22.29
CA PHE A 74 13.81 6.17 -23.17
C PHE A 74 14.01 7.70 -23.20
N PHE A 75 14.14 8.33 -22.03
CA PHE A 75 14.43 9.77 -21.96
C PHE A 75 15.81 10.13 -22.50
N ASN A 76 16.81 9.26 -22.35
CA ASN A 76 18.14 9.47 -22.90
C ASN A 76 18.17 9.32 -24.43
N ASP A 77 17.32 8.46 -25.00
CA ASP A 77 17.17 8.27 -26.46
C ASP A 77 16.33 9.41 -27.08
N GLU A 78 15.27 9.86 -26.39
CA GLU A 78 14.44 11.00 -26.80
C GLU A 78 15.06 12.37 -26.51
N THR A 79 16.04 12.52 -25.62
CA THR A 79 16.71 13.83 -25.42
C THR A 79 17.61 14.26 -26.59
N GLY A 80 17.64 13.49 -27.69
CA GLY A 80 17.98 13.97 -29.03
C GLY A 80 16.90 14.84 -29.71
N SER A 81 15.66 14.88 -29.20
CA SER A 81 14.55 15.70 -29.68
C SER A 81 13.63 16.08 -28.52
N GLY A 82 13.87 17.26 -27.93
CA GLY A 82 13.34 17.63 -26.63
C GLY A 82 11.83 17.79 -26.48
N GLY A 83 11.44 17.75 -25.20
CA GLY A 83 10.27 18.44 -24.65
C GLY A 83 8.98 17.62 -24.57
N ASP A 84 8.79 16.93 -23.45
CA ASP A 84 7.55 16.87 -22.65
C ASP A 84 7.44 15.53 -21.88
N ALA A 85 8.28 15.37 -20.87
CA ALA A 85 8.19 14.26 -19.91
C ALA A 85 7.07 14.53 -18.89
N SER A 86 5.82 14.60 -19.34
CA SER A 86 4.65 14.62 -18.46
C SER A 86 3.67 13.50 -18.82
N ALA A 87 3.71 12.46 -17.99
CA ALA A 87 2.54 11.67 -17.62
C ALA A 87 1.82 10.83 -18.70
N SER A 88 2.54 10.11 -19.56
CA SER A 88 1.97 9.01 -20.37
C SER A 88 2.24 7.60 -19.79
N LEU A 89 2.37 7.47 -18.46
CA LEU A 89 2.65 6.18 -17.81
C LEU A 89 1.43 5.27 -17.58
N PHE A 90 0.23 5.66 -18.02
CA PHE A 90 -0.97 4.87 -17.82
C PHE A 90 -1.92 4.94 -19.00
N ASP A 91 -1.46 4.51 -20.17
CA ASP A 91 -2.39 4.01 -21.19
C ASP A 91 -1.86 2.68 -21.73
N SER A 92 -2.01 1.65 -20.91
CA SER A 92 -2.09 0.29 -21.42
C SER A 92 -3.58 0.01 -21.62
N GLU A 93 -4.07 0.33 -22.81
CA GLU A 93 -5.26 -0.29 -23.38
C GLU A 93 -5.05 -1.81 -23.39
N ALA A 94 -5.49 -2.46 -22.31
CA ALA A 94 -5.59 -3.90 -22.24
C ALA A 94 -6.85 -4.34 -23.00
N ALA A 95 -6.70 -4.60 -24.29
CA ALA A 95 -7.64 -5.45 -25.01
C ALA A 95 -7.46 -6.91 -24.54
N THR A 96 -8.17 -7.29 -23.48
CA THR A 96 -8.77 -8.63 -23.30
C THR A 96 -9.83 -8.51 -22.22
N THR A 97 -11.09 -8.67 -22.63
CA THR A 97 -12.25 -8.86 -21.76
C THR A 97 -12.06 -10.11 -20.91
N ALA A 98 -11.46 -9.95 -19.73
CA ALA A 98 -11.61 -10.90 -18.64
C ALA A 98 -12.69 -10.34 -17.72
N GLU A 99 -13.84 -11.02 -17.71
CA GLU A 99 -14.96 -10.71 -16.83
C GLU A 99 -14.48 -10.82 -15.37
N PRO A 100 -14.69 -9.79 -14.52
CA PRO A 100 -14.33 -9.89 -13.12
C PRO A 100 -15.21 -10.93 -12.45
N ALA A 101 -14.60 -11.88 -11.73
CA ALA A 101 -15.34 -12.85 -10.93
C ALA A 101 -16.26 -12.10 -9.93
N SER A 102 -17.57 -12.29 -10.07
CA SER A 102 -18.56 -11.72 -9.16
C SER A 102 -18.44 -12.39 -7.80
N PHE A 103 -18.00 -11.64 -6.79
CA PHE A 103 -18.13 -12.05 -5.40
C PHE A 103 -19.58 -11.85 -4.97
N ASP A 104 -20.25 -12.96 -4.66
CA ASP A 104 -21.58 -12.94 -4.04
C ASP A 104 -21.46 -12.41 -2.60
N MET A 105 -21.96 -11.21 -2.38
CA MET A 105 -22.01 -10.55 -1.07
C MET A 105 -23.29 -10.87 -0.29
N SER A 106 -24.14 -11.78 -0.78
CA SER A 106 -25.45 -12.11 -0.19
C SER A 106 -25.35 -13.07 1.00
N GLY A 107 -24.19 -13.70 1.23
CA GLY A 107 -23.94 -14.51 2.41
C GLY A 107 -23.28 -13.69 3.51
N SER A 108 -24.07 -13.19 4.48
CA SER A 108 -23.51 -12.90 5.80
C SER A 108 -22.81 -14.17 6.27
N LYS A 109 -21.48 -14.18 6.31
CA LYS A 109 -20.70 -15.27 6.92
C LYS A 109 -20.86 -15.12 8.43
N ASP A 110 -22.05 -15.44 8.90
CA ASP A 110 -22.40 -15.53 10.30
C ASP A 110 -21.70 -16.78 10.84
N THR A 111 -20.45 -16.60 11.27
CA THR A 111 -19.60 -17.67 11.83
C THR A 111 -19.80 -17.83 13.33
N LEU A 112 -20.79 -17.14 13.91
CA LEU A 112 -21.06 -17.15 15.34
C LEU A 112 -21.98 -18.33 15.68
N ASN A 113 -21.58 -19.13 16.65
CA ASN A 113 -22.45 -20.13 17.26
C ASN A 113 -23.52 -19.40 18.11
N PRO A 114 -24.71 -19.97 18.38
CA PRO A 114 -25.75 -19.30 19.19
C PRO A 114 -25.24 -18.89 20.59
N GLU A 115 -24.30 -19.65 21.11
CA GLU A 115 -23.64 -19.43 22.41
C GLU A 115 -22.74 -18.19 22.42
N ASP A 116 -22.19 -17.81 21.25
CA ASP A 116 -21.37 -16.59 21.10
C ASP A 116 -22.22 -15.32 21.13
N ARG A 117 -23.54 -15.46 20.96
CA ARG A 117 -24.50 -14.34 20.99
C ARG A 117 -25.04 -14.06 22.38
N GLU A 118 -24.73 -14.90 23.35
CA GLU A 118 -25.09 -14.66 24.74
C GLU A 118 -24.00 -13.80 25.40
N GLU A 119 -24.41 -12.65 25.91
CA GLU A 119 -23.55 -11.70 26.60
C GLU A 119 -23.14 -12.22 27.99
N ALA A 120 -22.11 -13.07 28.02
CA ALA A 120 -21.59 -13.67 29.25
C ALA A 120 -20.59 -12.78 30.02
N TRP A 121 -20.23 -11.60 29.49
CA TRP A 121 -19.32 -10.70 30.20
C TRP A 121 -20.08 -9.89 31.26
N SER A 122 -20.14 -10.41 32.47
CA SER A 122 -20.34 -9.61 33.67
C SER A 122 -19.00 -9.02 34.12
N GLY A 123 -18.95 -7.69 34.22
CA GLY A 123 -17.80 -6.99 34.80
C GLY A 123 -17.56 -7.43 36.26
N PRO A 124 -16.40 -7.08 36.85
CA PRO A 124 -16.09 -7.44 38.23
C PRO A 124 -17.20 -7.01 39.19
N ASP A 125 -17.72 -7.95 39.97
CA ASP A 125 -18.78 -7.71 40.94
C ASP A 125 -18.27 -6.67 41.97
N PRO A 126 -18.92 -5.50 42.15
CA PRO A 126 -18.48 -4.50 43.12
C PRO A 126 -18.65 -4.95 44.58
N ALA A 127 -19.22 -6.14 44.81
CA ALA A 127 -19.46 -6.73 46.12
C ALA A 127 -18.50 -7.90 46.46
N GLY A 128 -17.23 -7.81 46.06
CA GLY A 128 -16.17 -8.68 46.55
C GLY A 128 -15.60 -8.20 47.88
N THR A 129 -16.14 -8.76 48.98
CA THR A 129 -15.52 -8.78 50.33
C THR A 129 -14.21 -9.57 50.35
#